data_AF-A0A5E6NGK5-F1
#
_entry.id   AF-A0A5E6NGK5-F1
#
_cell.length_a   1.000
_cell.length_b   1.000
_cell.length_c   1.000
_cell.angle_alpha   90.00
_cell.angle_beta   90.00
_cell.angle_gamma   90.00
#
_symmetry.space_group_name_H-M   'P 1'
#
loop_
_entity.id
_entity.type
_entity.pdbx_description
1 polymer ?
#
loop_
_entity_poly.entity_id
_entity_poly.type
_entity_poly.pdbx_seq_one_letter_code
_entity_poly.pdbx_strand_id
1 'polypeptide(L)'
;MDGNTDGKFLDGSTTHTNDEQGAWWQVDLGSKKNISQIIIYNRTDCCANRLRTTKLAFLIKQTSAPTSINKTFMLHLIPKKSFN
;
A
#
# COMPACT_ATOMS: atom_id res chain seq x y z
N MET A 1 -7.20 -7.19 1.70
CA MET A 1 -8.11 -7.01 0.56
C MET A 1 -9.31 -7.89 0.83
N ASP A 2 -10.50 -7.30 0.83
CA ASP A 2 -11.81 -7.91 1.11
C ASP A 2 -12.65 -8.06 -0.17
N GLY A 3 -12.36 -7.27 -1.21
CA GLY A 3 -12.99 -7.35 -2.52
C GLY A 3 -14.14 -6.37 -2.71
N ASN A 4 -14.42 -5.53 -1.72
CA ASN A 4 -15.36 -4.42 -1.84
C ASN A 4 -14.59 -3.13 -2.25
N THR A 5 -15.18 -2.34 -3.14
CA THR A 5 -14.59 -1.11 -3.68
C THR A 5 -15.30 0.15 -3.19
N ASP A 6 -16.15 0.02 -2.17
CA ASP A 6 -16.84 1.16 -1.56
C ASP A 6 -15.84 2.13 -0.91
N GLY A 7 -15.91 3.39 -1.33
CA GLY A 7 -15.06 4.47 -0.85
C GLY A 7 -15.60 5.20 0.38
N LYS A 8 -16.79 4.85 0.90
CA LYS A 8 -17.37 5.49 2.09
C LYS A 8 -16.80 4.90 3.38
N PHE A 9 -16.15 5.72 4.18
CA PHE A 9 -15.39 5.24 5.34
C PHE A 9 -16.21 4.47 6.39
N LEU A 10 -17.42 4.94 6.68
CA LEU A 10 -18.31 4.31 7.66
C LEU A 10 -18.88 2.96 7.22
N ASP A 11 -18.73 2.60 5.94
CA ASP A 11 -19.22 1.33 5.39
C ASP A 11 -18.15 0.22 5.46
N GLY A 12 -17.04 0.48 6.17
CA GLY A 12 -16.06 -0.51 6.61
C GLY A 12 -15.08 -1.01 5.54
N SER A 13 -15.28 -0.64 4.27
CA SER A 13 -14.52 -1.12 3.11
C SER A 13 -13.23 -0.32 2.79
N THR A 14 -12.89 0.69 3.60
CA THR A 14 -11.72 1.54 3.37
C THR A 14 -10.67 1.35 4.46
N THR A 15 -9.39 1.51 4.11
CA THR A 15 -8.29 1.55 5.08
C THR A 15 -7.96 2.98 5.47
N HIS A 16 -7.58 3.20 6.73
CA HIS A 16 -7.19 4.51 7.25
C HIS A 16 -5.92 4.40 8.11
N THR A 17 -5.22 5.51 8.30
CA THR A 17 -3.91 5.62 8.94
C THR A 17 -3.96 6.74 9.97
N ASN A 18 -3.03 6.76 10.93
CA ASN A 18 -2.86 7.95 11.76
C ASN A 18 -2.45 9.16 10.89
N ASP A 19 -2.60 10.36 11.44
CA ASP A 19 -2.09 11.58 10.81
C ASP A 19 -0.57 11.66 11.04
N GLU A 20 0.17 10.98 10.17
CA GLU A 20 1.62 10.77 10.29
C GLU A 20 2.34 11.06 8.97
N GLN A 21 3.54 11.63 9.06
CA GLN A 21 4.32 11.95 7.87
C GLN A 21 4.85 10.66 7.24
N GLY A 22 4.41 10.38 6.01
CA GLY A 22 4.74 9.13 5.31
C GLY A 22 3.79 7.99 5.66
N ALA A 23 2.48 8.25 5.65
CA ALA A 23 1.49 7.17 5.67
C ALA A 23 1.64 6.14 4.50
N TRP A 24 0.85 5.06 4.52
CA TRP A 24 1.28 3.79 5.14
C TRP A 24 0.54 2.59 4.45
N TRP A 25 1.15 1.91 3.43
CA TRP A 25 0.49 0.85 2.59
C TRP A 25 1.36 -0.33 2.04
N GLN A 26 0.88 -1.60 2.09
CA GLN A 26 1.50 -2.83 1.52
C GLN A 26 0.53 -4.04 1.51
N VAL A 27 0.72 -4.95 0.55
CA VAL A 27 0.29 -6.36 0.59
C VAL A 27 1.51 -7.29 0.39
N ASP A 28 1.57 -8.43 1.09
CA ASP A 28 2.46 -9.54 0.71
C ASP A 28 1.68 -10.50 -0.20
N LEU A 29 2.19 -10.80 -1.38
CA LEU A 29 1.56 -11.68 -2.38
C LEU A 29 1.87 -13.17 -2.14
N GLY A 30 2.65 -13.49 -1.11
CA GLY A 30 3.05 -14.86 -0.71
C GLY A 30 4.08 -15.52 -1.64
N SER A 31 4.14 -15.11 -2.90
CA SER A 31 5.16 -15.52 -3.88
C SER A 31 5.46 -14.38 -4.85
N LYS A 32 6.54 -14.51 -5.64
CA LYS A 32 6.69 -13.70 -6.85
C LYS A 32 5.45 -13.92 -7.75
N LYS A 33 4.86 -12.84 -8.24
CA LYS A 33 3.75 -12.82 -9.21
C LYS A 33 4.11 -11.91 -10.37
N ASN A 34 3.53 -12.15 -11.54
CA ASN A 34 3.51 -11.15 -12.61
C ASN A 34 2.34 -10.19 -12.35
N ILE A 35 2.55 -8.88 -12.49
CA ILE A 35 1.54 -7.85 -12.22
C ILE A 35 1.34 -7.06 -13.52
N SER A 36 0.16 -7.20 -14.13
CA SER A 36 -0.22 -6.46 -15.33
C SER A 36 -0.89 -5.12 -15.03
N GLN A 37 -1.62 -5.02 -13.91
CA GLN A 37 -2.39 -3.85 -13.53
C GLN A 37 -2.48 -3.72 -12.01
N ILE A 38 -2.52 -2.47 -11.53
CA ILE A 38 -2.86 -2.11 -10.15
C ILE A 38 -3.95 -1.04 -10.24
N ILE A 39 -5.04 -1.24 -9.49
CA ILE A 39 -6.13 -0.26 -9.34
C ILE A 39 -6.12 0.20 -7.89
N ILE A 40 -6.23 1.51 -7.66
CA ILE A 40 -6.36 2.10 -6.32
C ILE A 40 -7.70 2.83 -6.27
N TYR A 41 -8.59 2.36 -5.38
CA TYR A 41 -9.86 3.02 -5.10
C TYR A 41 -9.64 4.02 -3.95
N ASN A 42 -9.99 5.29 -4.17
CA ASN A 42 -9.87 6.35 -3.18
C ASN A 42 -11.14 6.45 -2.33
N ARG A 43 -11.03 7.06 -1.14
CA ARG A 43 -12.16 7.46 -0.31
C ARG A 43 -13.06 8.45 -1.09
N THR A 44 -14.38 8.29 -0.99
CA THR A 44 -15.37 9.05 -1.78
C THR A 44 -16.22 10.02 -0.95
N ASP A 45 -16.42 9.76 0.34
CA ASP A 45 -17.28 10.55 1.23
C ASP A 45 -16.61 11.81 1.82
N CYS A 46 -15.29 11.79 1.98
CA CYS A 46 -14.50 12.99 2.28
C CYS A 46 -13.03 12.80 1.89
N CYS A 47 -12.25 13.88 2.02
CA CYS A 47 -10.81 13.77 2.28
C CYS A 47 -9.99 13.09 1.17
N ALA A 48 -10.55 12.96 -0.04
CA ALA A 48 -9.92 12.34 -1.21
C ALA A 48 -8.59 13.00 -1.61
N ASN A 49 -8.36 14.24 -1.16
CA ASN A 49 -7.08 14.94 -1.31
C ASN A 49 -5.90 14.27 -0.59
N ARG A 50 -6.14 13.43 0.42
CA ARG A 50 -5.08 12.73 1.19
C ARG A 50 -4.24 11.76 0.35
N LEU A 51 -4.78 11.23 -0.76
CA LEU A 51 -4.03 10.37 -1.69
C LEU A 51 -3.45 11.10 -2.92
N ARG A 52 -3.45 12.44 -2.96
CA ARG A 52 -2.93 13.20 -4.12
C ARG A 52 -1.43 13.03 -4.37
N THR A 53 -0.65 12.75 -3.34
CA THR A 53 0.82 12.66 -3.41
C THR A 53 1.35 11.30 -2.97
N THR A 54 0.61 10.23 -3.29
CA THR A 54 1.01 8.84 -3.01
C THR A 54 2.06 8.35 -4.00
N LYS A 55 3.02 7.55 -3.51
CA LYS A 55 4.02 6.85 -4.34
C LYS A 55 3.75 5.34 -4.29
N LEU A 56 3.97 4.66 -5.41
CA LEU A 56 3.88 3.20 -5.52
C LEU A 56 5.30 2.62 -5.60
N ALA A 57 5.57 1.57 -4.83
CA ALA A 57 6.86 0.89 -4.80
C ALA A 57 6.71 -0.63 -4.83
N PHE A 58 7.71 -1.33 -5.36
CA PHE A 58 7.74 -2.78 -5.47
C PHE A 58 8.94 -3.35 -4.72
N LEU A 59 8.72 -4.32 -3.85
CA LEU A 59 9.77 -4.99 -3.08
C LEU A 59 9.93 -6.44 -3.56
N ILE A 60 11.16 -6.80 -3.95
CA ILE A 60 11.51 -8.19 -4.29
C ILE A 60 12.24 -8.80 -3.09
N LYS A 61 11.54 -9.67 -2.35
CA LYS A 61 12.11 -10.45 -1.25
C LYS A 61 13.03 -11.54 -1.81
N GLN A 62 14.34 -11.35 -1.71
CA GLN A 62 15.33 -12.37 -2.08
C GLN A 62 15.49 -13.36 -0.93
N THR A 63 15.56 -14.66 -1.25
CA THR A 63 15.69 -15.77 -0.27
C THR A 63 17.10 -16.37 -0.21
N SER A 64 18.06 -15.82 -0.96
CA SER A 64 19.47 -16.22 -0.97
C SER A 64 20.39 -15.00 -0.86
N ALA A 65 21.60 -15.21 -0.31
CA ALA A 65 22.58 -14.16 -0.07
C ALA A 65 23.02 -13.46 -1.38
N PRO A 66 23.23 -12.13 -1.37
CA PRO A 66 23.52 -11.38 -2.60
C PRO A 66 24.99 -11.48 -3.01
N THR A 67 25.28 -12.11 -4.16
CA THR A 67 26.51 -11.86 -4.91
C THR A 67 26.42 -10.51 -5.62
N SER A 68 26.88 -9.46 -4.92
CA SER A 68 27.25 -8.13 -5.43
C SER A 68 26.28 -7.42 -6.39
N ILE A 69 25.33 -6.66 -5.83
CA ILE A 69 24.70 -5.54 -6.54
C ILE A 69 24.62 -4.34 -5.60
N ASN A 70 25.14 -3.18 -6.03
CA ASN A 70 24.95 -1.90 -5.35
C ASN A 70 23.46 -1.56 -5.29
N LYS A 71 22.84 -1.66 -4.10
CA LYS A 71 21.41 -1.38 -3.89
C LYS A 71 21.20 -0.23 -2.91
N THR A 72 21.19 0.99 -3.44
CA THR A 72 20.61 2.15 -2.74
C THR A 72 19.17 2.34 -3.20
N PHE A 73 18.21 1.80 -2.46
CA PHE A 73 16.79 2.07 -2.65
C PHE A 73 16.13 2.39 -1.31
N MET A 74 16.28 3.66 -0.89
CA MET A 74 15.50 4.24 0.21
C MET A 74 14.18 4.77 -0.35
N LEU A 75 13.08 4.04 -0.15
CA LEU A 75 11.75 4.65 -0.18
C LEU A 75 10.78 3.94 0.77
N HIS A 76 10.31 4.72 1.74
CA HIS A 76 9.33 4.46 2.80
C HIS A 76 7.93 4.93 2.27
N LEU A 77 6.75 4.34 2.52
CA LEU A 77 6.22 3.65 3.73
C LEU A 77 4.99 2.71 3.49
N ILE A 78 4.60 1.99 4.57
CA ILE A 78 4.02 0.60 4.69
C ILE A 78 2.93 0.56 5.83
N PRO A 79 1.96 -0.39 5.97
CA PRO A 79 0.62 -0.18 6.61
C PRO A 79 0.32 -0.75 8.02
N LYS A 80 -0.83 -0.33 8.57
CA LYS A 80 -1.78 -1.23 9.26
C LYS A 80 -3.25 -0.77 9.41
N LYS A 81 -4.17 -1.75 9.28
CA LYS A 81 -5.58 -1.69 9.74
C LYS A 81 -5.67 -1.40 11.25
N SER A 82 -6.70 -0.65 11.66
CA SER A 82 -7.43 -0.94 12.90
C SER A 82 -8.82 -1.43 12.54
N PHE A 83 -9.28 -2.49 13.20
CA PHE A 83 -10.71 -2.78 13.31
C PHE A 83 -11.24 -2.01 14.53
N ASN A 84 -12.46 -1.51 14.44
CA ASN A 84 -13.38 -1.23 15.54
C ASN A 84 -14.75 -1.72 15.08
#